data_AF-A0A957KIL6-F1
#
_entry.id   AF-A0A957KIL6-F1
#
_cell.length_a   1.000
_cell.length_b   1.000
_cell.length_c   1.000
_cell.angle_alpha   90.00
_cell.angle_beta   90.00
_cell.angle_gamma   90.00
#
_symmetry.space_group_name_H-M   'P 1'
#
loop_
_entity.id
_entity.type
_entity.pdbx_description
1 polymer ?
#
loop_
_entity_poly.entity_id
_entity_poly.type
_entity_poly.pdbx_seq_one_letter_code
_entity_poly.pdbx_strand_id
1 'polypeptide(L)'
;MLREDTRFHIPTLLGWTRTSYLMMSAFVLLLGLMGYIWWPLAADYLSYVNWAGEWWWQIDWLLIGIFLFMSLLLMAGADLRQDMPIVFVGMIGGLVIESWGTQTEIWTYYTAERPPLWIIPAWPIASLTIDRLVRYLVRRFPAEAERHYRLAYWLIFPAFYLLMLNFVWPTLDKSFTLLALLLCALFILTPTDYRLAVLTFAAGAGLGYFLERWG
;
A
#
# COMPACT_ATOMS: atom_id res chain seq x y z
N MET A 1 13.09 14.29 -41.27
CA MET A 1 12.82 15.27 -40.20
C MET A 1 11.31 15.41 -40.06
N LEU A 2 10.66 14.46 -39.40
CA LEU A 2 9.26 14.56 -39.01
C LEU A 2 9.21 14.08 -37.55
N ARG A 3 9.06 15.06 -36.66
CA ARG A 3 8.95 14.90 -35.22
C ARG A 3 7.53 14.37 -35.00
N GLU A 4 7.38 13.08 -34.72
CA GLU A 4 6.09 12.54 -34.31
C GLU A 4 5.68 13.22 -33.00
N ASP A 5 4.59 13.99 -33.08
CA ASP A 5 3.85 14.55 -31.95
C ASP A 5 3.42 13.40 -31.03
N THR A 6 4.28 13.06 -30.06
CA THR A 6 3.96 12.15 -28.96
C THR A 6 3.08 12.88 -27.96
N ARG A 7 1.83 13.15 -28.37
CA ARG A 7 0.78 13.55 -27.43
C ARG A 7 0.42 12.32 -26.62
N PHE A 8 1.12 12.13 -25.50
CA PHE A 8 0.76 11.12 -24.51
C PHE A 8 -0.62 11.49 -23.94
N HIS A 9 -1.66 10.81 -24.44
CA HIS A 9 -2.96 10.87 -23.79
C HIS A 9 -2.84 10.12 -22.45
N ILE A 10 -3.16 10.81 -21.35
CA ILE A 10 -3.12 10.28 -19.98
C ILE A 10 -3.76 8.87 -19.86
N PRO A 11 -4.91 8.57 -20.51
CA PRO A 11 -5.49 7.23 -20.50
C PRO A 11 -4.58 6.13 -21.05
N THR A 12 -3.82 6.43 -22.11
CA THR A 12 -2.91 5.49 -22.75
C THR A 12 -1.65 5.26 -21.91
N LEU A 13 -1.19 6.30 -21.20
CA LEU A 13 -0.05 6.23 -20.29
C LEU A 13 -0.36 5.38 -19.04
N LEU A 14 -1.59 5.46 -18.52
CA LEU A 14 -2.05 4.71 -17.35
C LEU A 14 -2.64 3.33 -17.70
N GLY A 15 -2.75 2.99 -18.98
CA GLY A 15 -3.30 1.70 -19.44
C GLY A 15 -4.77 1.52 -19.03
N TRP A 16 -5.58 2.57 -19.16
CA TRP A 16 -6.98 2.53 -18.72
C TRP A 16 -7.80 1.52 -19.53
N THR A 17 -8.41 0.56 -18.82
CA THR A 17 -9.28 -0.47 -19.39
C THR A 17 -10.76 -0.10 -19.17
N ARG A 18 -11.68 -0.82 -19.80
CA ARG A 18 -13.12 -0.69 -19.49
C ARG A 18 -13.39 -0.93 -17.99
N THR A 19 -12.67 -1.87 -17.39
CA THR A 19 -12.70 -2.15 -15.95
C THR A 19 -12.24 -0.93 -15.15
N SER A 20 -11.17 -0.25 -15.57
CA SER A 20 -10.72 0.99 -14.91
C SER A 20 -11.80 2.07 -14.91
N TYR A 21 -12.51 2.27 -16.02
CA TYR A 21 -13.62 3.23 -16.10
C TYR A 21 -14.80 2.85 -15.20
N LEU A 22 -15.16 1.57 -15.16
CA LEU A 22 -16.21 1.06 -14.27
C LEU A 22 -15.83 1.29 -12.81
N MET A 23 -14.60 0.93 -12.42
CA MET A 23 -14.09 1.12 -11.06
C MET A 23 -14.02 2.60 -10.69
N MET A 24 -13.54 3.47 -11.57
CA MET A 24 -13.52 4.91 -11.35
C MET A 24 -14.93 5.47 -11.17
N SER A 25 -15.89 5.05 -12.02
CA SER A 25 -17.28 5.53 -11.93
C SER A 25 -17.94 5.08 -10.63
N ALA A 26 -17.74 3.81 -10.24
CA ALA A 26 -18.23 3.28 -8.97
C ALA A 26 -17.58 3.97 -7.78
N PHE A 27 -16.27 4.25 -7.85
CA PHE A 27 -15.53 4.96 -6.81
C PHE A 27 -16.03 6.39 -6.63
N VAL A 28 -16.17 7.16 -7.71
CA VAL A 28 -16.69 8.54 -7.67
C VAL A 28 -18.14 8.54 -7.15
N LEU A 29 -18.97 7.59 -7.59
CA LEU A 29 -20.32 7.42 -7.07
C LEU A 29 -20.31 7.16 -5.56
N LEU A 30 -19.42 6.30 -5.08
CA LEU A 30 -19.28 5.98 -3.66
C LEU A 30 -18.79 7.19 -2.86
N LEU A 31 -17.83 7.98 -3.37
CA LEU A 31 -17.42 9.23 -2.74
C LEU A 31 -18.57 10.25 -2.68
N GLY A 32 -19.36 10.36 -3.75
CA GLY A 32 -20.56 11.20 -3.77
C GLY A 32 -21.60 10.74 -2.74
N LEU A 33 -21.83 9.44 -2.65
CA LEU A 33 -22.74 8.84 -1.67
C LEU A 33 -22.25 9.07 -0.23
N MET A 34 -20.96 8.87 0.03
CA MET A 34 -20.35 9.15 1.33
C MET A 34 -20.49 10.64 1.68
N GLY A 35 -20.15 11.53 0.75
CA GLY A 35 -20.30 12.97 0.95
C GLY A 35 -21.75 13.39 1.24
N TYR A 36 -22.72 12.77 0.57
CA TYR A 36 -24.14 13.01 0.80
C TYR A 36 -24.60 12.50 2.18
N ILE A 37 -24.29 11.24 2.51
CA ILE A 37 -24.70 10.62 3.78
C ILE A 37 -24.07 11.34 4.98
N TRP A 38 -22.78 11.66 4.87
CA TRP A 38 -21.99 12.26 5.94
C TRP A 38 -21.95 13.79 5.88
N TRP A 39 -22.77 14.42 5.03
CA TRP A 39 -22.78 15.88 4.87
C TRP A 39 -22.96 16.64 6.19
N PRO A 40 -23.86 16.25 7.13
CA PRO A 40 -23.99 16.96 8.40
C PRO A 40 -22.70 16.97 9.22
N LEU A 41 -22.01 15.82 9.30
CA LEU A 41 -20.73 15.70 9.99
C LEU A 41 -19.64 16.52 9.29
N ALA A 42 -19.62 16.52 7.95
CA ALA A 42 -18.70 17.34 7.18
C ALA A 42 -18.94 18.83 7.42
N ALA A 43 -20.20 19.28 7.46
CA ALA A 43 -20.56 20.66 7.74
C ALA A 43 -20.11 21.10 9.14
N ASP A 44 -20.33 20.25 10.14
CA ASP A 44 -19.85 20.50 11.51
C ASP A 44 -18.32 20.59 11.55
N TYR A 45 -17.61 19.68 10.87
CA TYR A 45 -16.15 19.71 10.80
C TYR A 45 -15.62 20.97 10.10
N LEU A 46 -16.24 21.35 8.99
CA LEU A 46 -15.89 22.55 8.21
C LEU A 46 -16.21 23.85 8.96
N SER A 47 -17.10 23.82 9.96
CA SER A 47 -17.39 24.98 10.81
C SER A 47 -16.24 25.36 11.74
N TYR A 48 -15.37 24.40 12.10
CA TYR A 48 -14.16 24.66 12.89
C TYR A 48 -13.05 25.32 12.06
N VAL A 49 -13.15 25.29 10.74
CA VAL A 49 -12.13 25.85 9.86
C VAL A 49 -12.25 27.38 9.85
N ASN A 50 -11.16 28.05 10.21
CA ASN A 50 -11.07 29.50 10.03
C ASN A 50 -10.82 29.86 8.56
N TRP A 51 -11.90 30.03 7.80
CA TRP A 51 -11.88 30.38 6.37
C TRP A 51 -11.28 31.76 6.06
N ALA A 52 -11.25 32.68 7.03
CA ALA A 52 -10.68 34.02 6.85
C ALA A 52 -9.16 34.06 7.07
N GLY A 53 -8.58 32.99 7.62
CA GLY A 53 -7.15 32.86 7.87
C GLY A 53 -6.45 31.91 6.91
N GLU A 54 -5.34 31.34 7.36
CA GLU A 54 -4.54 30.38 6.60
C GLU A 54 -5.13 28.96 6.66
N TRP A 55 -6.36 28.80 6.16
CA TRP A 55 -7.12 27.54 6.18
C TRP A 55 -6.36 26.36 5.55
N TRP A 56 -5.44 26.62 4.60
CA TRP A 56 -4.64 25.59 3.95
C TRP A 56 -3.70 24.85 4.90
N TRP A 57 -3.30 25.41 6.05
CA TRP A 57 -2.51 24.70 7.06
C TRP A 57 -3.33 23.69 7.85
N GLN A 58 -4.65 23.85 7.88
CA GLN A 58 -5.57 22.92 8.56
C GLN A 58 -5.91 21.72 7.68
N ILE A 59 -5.47 21.72 6.41
CA ILE A 59 -5.67 20.63 5.47
C ILE A 59 -4.54 19.60 5.62
N ASP A 60 -4.93 18.36 5.78
CA ASP A 60 -4.01 17.22 5.71
C ASP A 60 -3.63 16.90 4.25
N TRP A 61 -2.63 17.62 3.75
CA TRP A 61 -2.12 17.43 2.39
C TRP A 61 -1.50 16.05 2.18
N LEU A 62 -0.98 15.42 3.24
CA LEU A 62 -0.40 14.09 3.14
C LEU A 62 -1.49 13.04 2.91
N LEU A 63 -2.58 13.11 3.68
CA LEU A 63 -3.76 12.25 3.49
C LEU A 63 -4.32 12.40 2.07
N ILE A 64 -4.55 13.64 1.61
CA ILE A 64 -5.08 13.90 0.27
C ILE A 64 -4.12 13.33 -0.79
N GLY A 65 -2.82 13.54 -0.61
CA GLY A 65 -1.79 13.03 -1.52
C GLY A 65 -1.77 11.51 -1.61
N ILE A 66 -1.75 10.81 -0.47
CA ILE A 66 -1.78 9.34 -0.39
C ILE A 66 -3.07 8.82 -1.00
N PHE A 67 -4.22 9.38 -0.60
CA PHE A 67 -5.53 8.96 -1.10
C PHE A 67 -5.62 9.09 -2.61
N LEU A 68 -5.22 10.25 -3.16
CA LEU A 68 -5.21 10.48 -4.61
C LEU A 68 -4.24 9.52 -5.32
N PHE A 69 -3.02 9.37 -4.79
CA PHE A 69 -2.00 8.50 -5.35
C PHE A 69 -2.46 7.04 -5.44
N MET A 70 -2.98 6.49 -4.33
CA MET A 70 -3.48 5.12 -4.27
C MET A 70 -4.69 4.95 -5.18
N SER A 71 -5.63 5.90 -5.19
CA SER A 71 -6.82 5.85 -6.05
C SER A 71 -6.45 5.78 -7.54
N LEU A 72 -5.50 6.61 -7.97
CA LEU A 72 -5.02 6.61 -9.35
C LEU A 72 -4.27 5.32 -9.70
N LEU A 73 -3.42 4.82 -8.82
CA LEU A 73 -2.67 3.58 -9.05
C LEU A 73 -3.58 2.36 -9.14
N LEU A 74 -4.56 2.23 -8.24
CA LEU A 74 -5.52 1.12 -8.25
C LEU A 74 -6.24 0.98 -9.59
N MET A 75 -6.54 2.12 -10.23
CA MET A 75 -7.24 2.16 -11.50
C MET A 75 -6.31 1.93 -12.70
N ALA A 76 -5.01 2.16 -12.55
CA ALA A 76 -4.03 1.95 -13.60
C ALA A 76 -3.95 0.45 -13.94
N GLY A 77 -4.23 0.09 -15.20
CA GLY A 77 -4.18 -1.29 -15.67
C GLY A 77 -5.06 -2.28 -14.89
N ALA A 78 -6.22 -1.84 -14.39
CA ALA A 78 -7.11 -2.68 -13.59
C ALA A 78 -7.62 -3.91 -14.35
N ASP A 79 -7.47 -5.09 -13.73
CA ASP A 79 -7.88 -6.39 -14.25
C ASP A 79 -8.33 -7.29 -13.09
N LEU A 80 -9.65 -7.47 -12.95
CA LEU A 80 -10.25 -8.26 -11.87
C LEU A 80 -9.70 -9.68 -11.78
N ARG A 81 -9.30 -10.30 -12.89
CA ARG A 81 -8.80 -11.68 -12.87
C ARG A 81 -7.44 -11.78 -12.21
N GLN A 82 -6.59 -10.76 -12.41
CA GLN A 82 -5.27 -10.67 -11.79
C GLN A 82 -5.34 -10.07 -10.39
N ASP A 83 -6.29 -9.18 -10.16
CA ASP A 83 -6.42 -8.44 -8.90
C ASP A 83 -7.07 -9.27 -7.79
N MET A 84 -8.01 -10.16 -8.13
CA MET A 84 -8.76 -10.90 -7.10
C MET A 84 -7.89 -11.80 -6.20
N PRO A 85 -6.89 -12.52 -6.72
CA PRO A 85 -5.94 -13.24 -5.87
C PRO A 85 -5.16 -12.32 -4.93
N ILE A 86 -4.77 -11.12 -5.40
CA ILE A 86 -4.03 -10.13 -4.59
C ILE A 86 -4.94 -9.58 -3.49
N VAL A 87 -6.19 -9.26 -3.81
CA VAL A 87 -7.21 -8.83 -2.84
C VAL A 87 -7.44 -9.90 -1.79
N PHE A 88 -7.59 -11.15 -2.21
CA PHE A 88 -7.81 -12.27 -1.29
C PHE A 88 -6.62 -12.48 -0.35
N VAL A 89 -5.40 -12.55 -0.90
CA VAL A 89 -4.18 -12.69 -0.10
C VAL A 89 -3.98 -11.50 0.83
N GLY A 90 -4.19 -10.27 0.35
CA GLY A 90 -4.11 -9.06 1.16
C GLY A 90 -5.12 -9.06 2.31
N MET A 91 -6.37 -9.47 2.04
CA MET A 91 -7.41 -9.52 3.06
C MET A 91 -7.12 -10.55 4.15
N ILE A 92 -6.81 -11.79 3.76
CA ILE A 92 -6.55 -12.87 4.71
C ILE A 92 -5.21 -12.66 5.42
N GLY A 93 -4.16 -12.32 4.69
CA GLY A 93 -2.84 -12.04 5.26
C GLY A 93 -2.87 -10.84 6.21
N GLY A 94 -3.57 -9.77 5.81
CA GLY A 94 -3.80 -8.60 6.65
C GLY A 94 -4.54 -8.96 7.94
N LEU A 95 -5.65 -9.70 7.85
CA LEU A 95 -6.37 -10.18 9.02
C LEU A 95 -5.45 -10.99 9.96
N VAL A 96 -4.62 -11.88 9.42
CA VAL A 96 -3.68 -12.70 10.21
C VAL A 96 -2.63 -11.83 10.90
N ILE A 97 -1.98 -10.91 10.18
CA ILE A 97 -0.94 -10.02 10.73
C ILE A 97 -1.52 -9.12 11.82
N GLU A 98 -2.67 -8.51 11.57
CA GLU A 98 -3.32 -7.61 12.52
C GLU A 98 -3.82 -8.34 13.75
N SER A 99 -4.39 -9.53 13.57
CA SER A 99 -4.80 -10.37 14.69
C SER A 99 -3.58 -10.76 15.52
N TRP A 100 -2.47 -11.17 14.90
CA TRP A 100 -1.26 -11.52 15.63
C TRP A 100 -0.68 -10.31 16.38
N GLY A 101 -0.47 -9.18 15.71
CA GLY A 101 0.22 -8.04 16.32
C GLY A 101 -0.57 -7.34 17.41
N THR A 102 -1.86 -7.12 17.19
CA THR A 102 -2.72 -6.46 18.18
C THR A 102 -3.02 -7.34 19.39
N GLN A 103 -3.15 -8.67 19.21
CA GLN A 103 -3.38 -9.61 20.33
C GLN A 103 -2.11 -9.84 21.15
N THR A 104 -0.94 -9.73 20.53
CA THR A 104 0.35 -9.83 21.24
C THR A 104 0.85 -8.49 21.77
N GLU A 105 0.10 -7.41 21.53
CA GLU A 105 0.39 -6.03 21.99
C GLU A 105 1.73 -5.49 21.51
N ILE A 106 2.29 -6.03 20.42
CA ILE A 106 3.52 -5.50 19.80
C ILE A 106 3.27 -4.18 19.06
N TRP A 107 2.03 -3.95 18.66
CA TRP A 107 1.51 -2.63 18.31
C TRP A 107 0.07 -2.48 18.81
N THR A 108 -0.36 -1.23 18.97
CA THR A 108 -1.72 -0.90 19.40
C THR A 108 -2.26 0.27 18.59
N TYR A 109 -3.55 0.23 18.25
CA TYR A 109 -4.23 1.34 17.61
C TYR A 109 -4.87 2.27 18.64
N TYR A 110 -5.03 3.53 18.29
CA TYR A 110 -5.74 4.52 19.13
C TYR A 110 -7.20 4.13 19.42
N THR A 111 -7.81 3.28 18.59
CA THR A 111 -9.16 2.74 18.81
C THR A 111 -9.20 1.57 19.81
N ALA A 112 -8.04 1.04 20.21
CA ALA A 112 -7.89 -0.16 21.04
C ALA A 112 -8.55 -1.44 20.48
N GLU A 113 -8.97 -1.47 19.22
CA GLU A 113 -9.56 -2.65 18.57
C GLU A 113 -8.51 -3.73 18.26
N ARG A 114 -8.91 -5.02 18.33
CA ARG A 114 -8.02 -6.18 18.16
C ARG A 114 -8.70 -7.38 17.46
N PRO A 115 -8.52 -7.60 16.14
CA PRO A 115 -7.97 -6.67 15.16
C PRO A 115 -8.99 -5.56 14.82
N PRO A 116 -8.53 -4.39 14.38
CA PRO A 116 -9.42 -3.35 13.86
C PRO A 116 -10.10 -3.80 12.56
N LEU A 117 -11.44 -3.73 12.50
CA LEU A 117 -12.19 -4.19 11.32
C LEU A 117 -11.98 -3.29 10.11
N TRP A 118 -11.71 -2.00 10.33
CA TRP A 118 -11.49 -1.01 9.27
C TRP A 118 -10.18 -1.24 8.52
N ILE A 119 -9.21 -1.94 9.10
CA ILE A 119 -7.93 -2.18 8.43
C ILE A 119 -7.97 -3.39 7.49
N ILE A 120 -8.89 -4.33 7.72
CA ILE A 120 -9.08 -5.50 6.86
C ILE A 120 -9.25 -5.12 5.38
N PRO A 121 -10.12 -4.15 5.00
CA PRO A 121 -10.21 -3.68 3.62
C PRO A 121 -9.01 -2.79 3.19
N ALA A 122 -8.25 -2.22 4.12
CA ALA A 122 -7.07 -1.40 3.80
C ALA A 122 -5.92 -2.26 3.24
N TRP A 123 -5.72 -3.47 3.76
CA TRP A 123 -4.68 -4.40 3.30
C TRP A 123 -4.77 -4.76 1.81
N PRO A 124 -5.94 -5.12 1.24
CA PRO A 124 -6.11 -5.27 -0.21
C PRO A 124 -5.76 -4.02 -1.01
N ILE A 125 -6.15 -2.84 -0.55
CA ILE A 125 -5.89 -1.56 -1.23
C ILE A 125 -4.38 -1.30 -1.26
N ALA A 126 -3.70 -1.46 -0.14
CA ALA A 126 -2.24 -1.34 -0.06
C ALA A 126 -1.55 -2.39 -0.96
N SER A 127 -1.98 -3.64 -0.91
CA SER A 127 -1.39 -4.75 -1.69
C SER A 127 -1.52 -4.51 -3.20
N LEU A 128 -2.69 -4.09 -3.68
CA LEU A 128 -2.88 -3.72 -5.09
C LEU A 128 -2.06 -2.50 -5.47
N THR A 129 -2.00 -1.47 -4.62
CA THR A 129 -1.16 -0.28 -4.87
C THR A 129 0.30 -0.66 -5.04
N ILE A 130 0.82 -1.53 -4.16
CA ILE A 130 2.18 -2.06 -4.24
C ILE A 130 2.38 -2.85 -5.53
N ASP A 131 1.48 -3.75 -5.90
CA ASP A 131 1.56 -4.48 -7.17
C ASP A 131 1.66 -3.53 -8.37
N ARG A 132 0.83 -2.49 -8.42
CA ARG A 132 0.86 -1.49 -9.51
C ARG A 132 2.16 -0.71 -9.54
N LEU A 133 2.65 -0.30 -8.37
CA LEU A 133 3.93 0.37 -8.25
C LEU A 133 5.08 -0.54 -8.70
N VAL A 134 5.08 -1.82 -8.31
CA VAL A 134 6.07 -2.81 -8.74
C VAL A 134 6.04 -3.02 -10.25
N ARG A 135 4.87 -3.16 -10.87
CA ARG A 135 4.75 -3.28 -12.33
C ARG A 135 5.35 -2.07 -13.05
N TYR A 136 5.12 -0.87 -12.51
CA TYR A 136 5.73 0.36 -13.02
C TYR A 136 7.25 0.34 -12.85
N LEU A 137 7.75 0.01 -11.66
CA LEU A 137 9.19 -0.05 -11.36
C LEU A 137 9.92 -1.09 -12.20
N VAL A 138 9.33 -2.27 -12.40
CA VAL A 138 9.87 -3.33 -13.26
C VAL A 138 9.98 -2.85 -14.71
N ARG A 139 9.03 -2.06 -15.22
CA ARG A 139 9.17 -1.47 -16.57
C ARG A 139 10.25 -0.39 -16.62
N ARG A 140 10.40 0.39 -15.54
CA ARG A 140 11.33 1.53 -15.49
C ARG A 140 12.79 1.12 -15.26
N PHE A 141 13.00 0.03 -14.54
CA PHE A 141 14.32 -0.47 -14.15
C PHE A 141 14.57 -1.88 -14.72
N PRO A 142 15.29 -1.99 -15.85
CA PRO A 142 15.50 -3.25 -16.56
C PRO A 142 16.40 -4.23 -15.80
N ALA A 143 16.35 -5.51 -16.21
CA ALA A 143 17.05 -6.61 -15.54
C ALA A 143 18.58 -6.62 -15.72
N GLU A 144 19.11 -5.76 -16.58
CA GLU A 144 20.54 -5.70 -16.93
C GLU A 144 21.47 -5.44 -15.73
N ALA A 145 20.92 -4.94 -14.61
CA ALA A 145 21.62 -4.70 -13.36
C ALA A 145 21.50 -5.84 -12.33
N GLU A 146 21.38 -7.10 -12.75
CA GLU A 146 21.17 -8.27 -11.87
C GLU A 146 22.12 -8.32 -10.66
N ARG A 147 23.42 -8.03 -10.88
CA ARG A 147 24.42 -7.99 -9.81
C ARG A 147 24.06 -6.98 -8.70
N HIS A 148 23.53 -5.82 -9.07
CA HIS A 148 23.14 -4.78 -8.12
C HIS A 148 21.91 -5.20 -7.33
N TYR A 149 20.93 -5.83 -7.98
CA TYR A 149 19.75 -6.37 -7.28
C TYR A 149 20.11 -7.47 -6.30
N ARG A 150 21.00 -8.38 -6.70
CA ARG A 150 21.47 -9.44 -5.80
C ARG A 150 22.24 -8.87 -4.60
N LEU A 151 23.11 -7.89 -4.82
CA LEU A 151 23.81 -7.21 -3.72
C LEU A 151 22.82 -6.49 -2.80
N ALA A 152 21.90 -5.70 -3.36
CA ALA A 152 20.88 -4.99 -2.61
C ALA A 152 20.01 -5.97 -1.80
N TYR A 153 19.60 -7.09 -2.39
CA TYR A 153 18.83 -8.13 -1.72
C TYR A 153 19.56 -8.66 -0.47
N TRP A 154 20.82 -9.07 -0.62
CA TRP A 154 21.59 -9.64 0.48
C TRP A 154 22.04 -8.60 1.53
N LEU A 155 21.89 -7.31 1.26
CA LEU A 155 22.03 -6.26 2.26
C LEU A 155 20.70 -5.97 2.97
N ILE A 156 19.63 -5.77 2.20
CA ILE A 156 18.32 -5.33 2.68
C ILE A 156 17.64 -6.41 3.52
N PHE A 157 17.53 -7.64 3.00
CA PHE A 157 16.70 -8.66 3.63
C PHE A 157 17.29 -9.20 4.94
N PRO A 158 18.61 -9.47 5.05
CA PRO A 158 19.20 -9.80 6.35
C PRO A 158 19.10 -8.64 7.35
N ALA A 159 19.32 -7.39 6.92
CA ALA A 159 19.15 -6.23 7.80
C ALA A 159 17.70 -6.11 8.30
N PHE A 160 16.73 -6.26 7.40
CA PHE A 160 15.31 -6.29 7.74
C PHE A 160 14.99 -7.42 8.73
N TYR A 161 15.53 -8.62 8.52
CA TYR A 161 15.32 -9.75 9.43
C TYR A 161 15.86 -9.47 10.84
N LEU A 162 17.04 -8.84 10.94
CA LEU A 162 17.62 -8.44 12.24
C LEU A 162 16.75 -7.37 12.93
N LEU A 163 16.24 -6.39 12.18
CA LEU A 163 15.30 -5.40 12.71
C LEU A 163 14.00 -6.06 13.20
N MET A 164 13.45 -6.98 12.41
CA MET A 164 12.27 -7.74 12.78
C MET A 164 12.52 -8.57 14.05
N LEU A 165 13.66 -9.24 14.18
CA LEU A 165 14.02 -9.98 15.40
C LEU A 165 14.04 -9.08 16.64
N ASN A 166 14.57 -7.86 16.52
CA ASN A 166 14.54 -6.90 17.61
C ASN A 166 13.10 -6.46 17.93
N PHE A 167 12.30 -6.18 16.91
CA PHE A 167 10.91 -5.75 17.03
C PHE A 167 10.02 -6.81 17.71
N VAL A 168 10.13 -8.07 17.30
CA VAL A 168 9.29 -9.16 17.84
C VAL A 168 9.89 -9.85 19.06
N TRP A 169 11.03 -9.36 19.56
CA TRP A 169 11.72 -9.95 20.72
C TRP A 169 10.81 -10.20 21.93
N PRO A 170 9.88 -9.29 22.29
CA PRO A 170 8.99 -9.50 23.43
C PRO A 170 8.01 -10.66 23.26
N THR A 171 7.80 -11.17 22.05
CA THR A 171 6.77 -12.18 21.73
C THR A 171 7.34 -13.48 21.17
N LEU A 172 8.63 -13.74 21.40
CA LEU A 172 9.28 -14.98 20.97
C LEU A 172 8.70 -16.24 21.63
N ASP A 173 7.96 -16.10 22.72
CA ASP A 173 7.22 -17.18 23.36
C ASP A 173 5.92 -17.57 22.59
N LYS A 174 5.50 -16.77 21.60
CA LYS A 174 4.29 -17.00 20.83
C LYS A 174 4.58 -17.83 19.57
N SER A 175 3.77 -18.86 19.34
CA SER A 175 3.91 -19.77 18.19
C SER A 175 3.80 -19.05 16.84
N PHE A 176 2.91 -18.06 16.70
CA PHE A 176 2.77 -17.28 15.47
C PHE A 176 3.96 -16.35 15.21
N THR A 177 4.61 -15.83 16.25
CA THR A 177 5.86 -15.07 16.09
C THR A 177 6.95 -16.00 15.55
N LEU A 178 7.12 -17.18 16.12
CA LEU A 178 8.10 -18.16 15.65
C LEU A 178 7.82 -18.63 14.21
N LEU A 179 6.55 -18.86 13.87
CA LEU A 179 6.14 -19.20 12.51
C LEU A 179 6.45 -18.07 11.52
N ALA A 180 6.15 -16.82 11.88
CA ALA A 180 6.46 -15.65 11.04
C ALA A 180 7.97 -15.52 10.81
N LEU A 181 8.78 -15.64 11.87
CA LEU A 181 10.25 -15.64 11.77
C LEU A 181 10.75 -16.75 10.84
N LEU A 182 10.24 -17.97 11.00
CA LEU A 182 10.62 -19.12 10.17
C LEU A 182 10.26 -18.88 8.70
N LEU A 183 9.06 -18.40 8.40
CA LEU A 183 8.61 -18.10 7.04
C LEU A 183 9.44 -16.98 6.43
N CYS A 184 9.71 -15.90 7.18
CA CYS A 184 10.60 -14.83 6.74
C CYS A 184 12.00 -15.36 6.41
N ALA A 185 12.60 -16.16 7.29
CA ALA A 185 13.91 -16.75 7.04
C ALA A 185 13.90 -17.65 5.79
N LEU A 186 12.87 -18.49 5.64
CA LEU A 186 12.72 -19.36 4.47
C LEU A 186 12.61 -18.53 3.18
N PHE A 187 11.74 -17.52 3.13
CA PHE A 187 11.61 -16.66 1.96
C PHE A 187 12.89 -15.88 1.64
N ILE A 188 13.65 -15.46 2.64
CA ILE A 188 14.93 -14.78 2.44
C ILE A 188 15.97 -15.74 1.84
N LEU A 189 16.00 -16.99 2.30
CA LEU A 189 16.97 -18.01 1.87
C LEU A 189 16.60 -18.69 0.55
N THR A 190 15.35 -18.63 0.11
CA THR A 190 14.88 -19.22 -1.15
C THR A 190 14.35 -18.17 -2.15
N PRO A 191 15.18 -17.20 -2.58
CA PRO A 191 14.74 -16.20 -3.55
C PRO A 191 14.51 -16.84 -4.93
N THR A 192 13.36 -16.54 -5.53
CA THR A 192 13.06 -16.93 -6.92
C THR A 192 13.48 -15.84 -7.92
N ASP A 193 13.32 -14.56 -7.55
CA ASP A 193 13.72 -13.40 -8.35
C ASP A 193 14.19 -12.27 -7.43
N TYR A 194 15.51 -12.00 -7.42
CA TYR A 194 16.12 -10.95 -6.62
C TYR A 194 15.62 -9.55 -6.97
N ARG A 195 15.41 -9.27 -8.26
CA ARG A 195 14.97 -7.96 -8.74
C ARG A 195 13.55 -7.69 -8.31
N LEU A 196 12.65 -8.67 -8.53
CA LEU A 196 11.26 -8.54 -8.12
C LEU A 196 11.15 -8.39 -6.60
N ALA A 197 11.93 -9.13 -5.82
CA ALA A 197 11.94 -9.03 -4.36
C ALA A 197 12.36 -7.63 -3.88
N VAL A 198 13.48 -7.10 -4.40
CA VAL A 198 13.98 -5.76 -4.03
C VAL A 198 12.99 -4.66 -4.44
N LEU A 199 12.44 -4.72 -5.65
CA LEU A 199 11.47 -3.72 -6.11
C LEU A 199 10.15 -3.79 -5.32
N THR A 200 9.69 -4.99 -4.97
CA THR A 200 8.52 -5.19 -4.11
C THR A 200 8.75 -4.64 -2.72
N PHE A 201 9.91 -4.93 -2.11
CA PHE A 201 10.27 -4.38 -0.80
C PHE A 201 10.35 -2.86 -0.84
N ALA A 202 11.00 -2.28 -1.84
CA ALA A 202 11.12 -0.83 -1.99
C ALA A 202 9.76 -0.15 -2.20
N ALA A 203 8.89 -0.74 -3.03
CA ALA A 203 7.53 -0.24 -3.25
C ALA A 203 6.69 -0.30 -1.96
N GLY A 204 6.74 -1.43 -1.25
CA GLY A 204 6.03 -1.64 0.02
C GLY A 204 6.52 -0.71 1.13
N ALA A 205 7.83 -0.63 1.35
CA ALA A 205 8.42 0.25 2.35
C ALA A 205 8.19 1.74 2.02
N GLY A 206 8.25 2.10 0.73
CA GLY A 206 7.94 3.46 0.27
C GLY A 206 6.50 3.85 0.56
N LEU A 207 5.53 3.02 0.18
CA LEU A 207 4.12 3.25 0.48
C LEU A 207 3.87 3.26 2.00
N GLY A 208 4.41 2.28 2.72
CA GLY A 208 4.27 2.12 4.16
C GLY A 208 4.81 3.30 4.95
N TYR A 209 5.96 3.88 4.57
CA TYR A 209 6.51 5.06 5.23
C TYR A 209 5.57 6.26 5.18
N PHE A 210 4.92 6.52 4.05
CA PHE A 210 3.97 7.63 3.95
C PHE A 210 2.67 7.37 4.72
N LEU A 211 2.19 6.12 4.72
CA LEU A 211 1.02 5.72 5.52
C LEU A 211 1.31 5.88 7.01
N GLU A 212 2.44 5.38 7.51
CA GLU A 212 2.84 5.50 8.91
C GLU A 212 3.07 6.95 9.34
N ARG A 213 3.62 7.78 8.44
CA ARG A 213 3.80 9.21 8.70
C ARG A 213 2.48 9.96 8.81
N TRP A 214 1.43 9.47 8.17
CA TRP A 214 0.11 10.06 8.24
C TRP A 214 -0.60 9.69 9.55
N GLY A 215 -0.65 8.40 9.91
CA GLY A 215 -1.21 7.95 11.20
C GLY A 215 -1.63 6.50 11.26
#